data_AF-A0A849FJP6-F1
#
_entry.id   AF-A0A849FJP6-F1
#
_cell.length_a   1.000
_cell.length_b   1.000
_cell.length_c   1.000
_cell.angle_alpha   90.00
_cell.angle_beta   90.00
_cell.angle_gamma   90.00
#
_symmetry.space_group_name_H-M   'P 1'
#
loop_
_entity.id
_entity.type
_entity.pdbx_description
1 polymer ?
#
loop_
_entity_poly.entity_id
_entity_poly.type
_entity_poly.pdbx_seq_one_letter_code
_entity_poly.pdbx_strand_id
1 'polypeptide(L)'
;IVVWPDDQTIATPFQRISVSASKMRASIVVKPNDALELDRANLLMEGVTFNSSDGWAATFDTLTAGVRETVDVPLSYDMAVEANKLIPGDELRNLLDQGGTLPDHIDEMRVDTAVSFARPLDIRAIEEARPDITRIKVKDARGSWGELAVRASGEVDVDRTGQPTGELLVKARNWREMLRMAVDAGGVPAEMEGTSEMALGLLASLSGSSDSIDAPLSFRNGTTYLGIIPIGEAPRLNLR
;
A
#
# COMPACT_ATOMS: atom_id res chain seq x y z
N ILE A 1 -26.62 1.78 4.77
CA ILE A 1 -25.77 2.81 4.12
C ILE A 1 -25.76 4.00 5.05
N VAL A 2 -24.59 4.48 5.41
CA VAL A 2 -24.39 5.65 6.28
C VAL A 2 -23.81 6.77 5.44
N VAL A 3 -24.39 7.96 5.58
CA VAL A 3 -23.80 9.22 5.10
C VAL A 3 -23.09 9.81 6.30
N TRP A 4 -21.78 9.99 6.19
CA TRP A 4 -20.96 10.53 7.29
C TRP A 4 -21.00 12.07 7.25
N PRO A 5 -20.73 12.74 8.38
CA PRO A 5 -20.48 14.18 8.39
C PRO A 5 -19.27 14.53 7.52
N ASP A 6 -19.21 15.79 7.08
CA ASP A 6 -18.12 16.30 6.24
C ASP A 6 -16.77 16.23 6.98
N ASP A 7 -16.79 16.39 8.30
CA ASP A 7 -15.61 16.32 9.17
C ASP A 7 -15.70 15.15 10.17
N GLN A 8 -14.58 14.45 10.34
CA GLN A 8 -14.45 13.35 11.28
C GLN A 8 -13.00 13.12 11.71
N THR A 9 -12.81 12.32 12.75
CA THR A 9 -11.48 11.93 13.20
C THR A 9 -11.35 10.42 13.25
N ILE A 10 -10.31 9.91 12.61
CA ILE A 10 -9.89 8.51 12.72
C ILE A 10 -8.79 8.46 13.78
N ALA A 11 -8.98 7.63 14.81
CA ALA A 11 -7.96 7.40 15.83
C ALA A 11 -7.33 6.02 15.65
N THR A 12 -6.00 5.98 15.70
CA THR A 12 -5.19 4.76 15.72
C THR A 12 -4.29 4.78 16.97
N PRO A 13 -3.65 3.66 17.35
CA PRO A 13 -2.67 3.67 18.44
C PRO A 13 -1.50 4.63 18.24
N PHE A 14 -1.19 4.97 16.97
CA PHE A 14 -0.02 5.78 16.60
C PHE A 14 -0.37 7.26 16.42
N GLN A 15 -1.55 7.55 15.87
CA GLN A 15 -1.91 8.90 15.41
C GLN A 15 -3.42 9.15 15.38
N ARG A 16 -3.78 10.44 15.34
CA ARG A 16 -5.13 10.91 15.03
C ARG A 16 -5.12 11.58 13.67
N ILE A 17 -6.06 11.18 12.81
CA ILE A 17 -6.18 11.72 11.45
C ILE A 17 -7.52 12.45 11.37
N SER A 18 -7.46 13.77 11.19
CA SER A 18 -8.62 14.58 10.86
C SER A 18 -8.91 14.39 9.37
N VAL A 19 -10.15 14.03 9.07
CA VAL A 19 -10.63 13.78 7.71
C VAL A 19 -11.74 14.79 7.41
N SER A 20 -11.54 15.58 6.36
CA SER A 20 -12.55 16.45 5.76
C SER A 20 -12.87 15.92 4.38
N ALA A 21 -14.15 15.76 4.03
CA ALA A 21 -14.58 15.31 2.71
C ALA A 21 -15.85 16.02 2.27
N SER A 22 -15.93 16.43 1.00
CA SER A 22 -17.16 17.03 0.44
C SER A 22 -18.32 16.04 0.36
N LYS A 23 -18.00 14.74 0.30
CA LYS A 23 -18.98 13.66 0.33
C LYS A 23 -18.34 12.41 0.88
N MET A 24 -19.04 11.76 1.80
CA MET A 24 -18.61 10.48 2.35
C MET A 24 -19.78 9.51 2.52
N ARG A 25 -19.64 8.33 1.91
CA ARG A 25 -20.62 7.25 1.98
C ARG A 25 -19.93 5.96 2.33
N ALA A 26 -20.48 5.28 3.33
CA ALA A 26 -20.03 3.95 3.71
C ALA A 26 -21.22 2.98 3.81
N SER A 27 -20.97 1.71 3.55
CA SER A 27 -21.92 0.64 3.79
C SER A 27 -21.18 -0.55 4.38
N ILE A 28 -21.74 -1.16 5.41
CA ILE A 28 -21.23 -2.40 5.99
C ILE A 28 -22.40 -3.38 6.04
N VAL A 29 -22.13 -4.62 5.67
CA VAL A 29 -23.04 -5.75 5.78
C VAL A 29 -22.30 -6.83 6.55
N VAL A 30 -22.95 -7.36 7.58
CA VAL A 30 -22.44 -8.43 8.43
C VAL A 30 -23.38 -9.63 8.33
N LYS A 31 -22.86 -10.82 8.62
CA LYS A 31 -23.66 -12.04 8.72
C LYS A 31 -24.60 -11.96 9.91
N PRO A 32 -25.78 -12.61 9.84
CA PRO A 32 -26.71 -12.69 10.96
C PRO A 32 -26.23 -13.71 12.01
N ASN A 33 -25.11 -13.41 12.68
CA ASN A 33 -24.55 -14.19 13.79
C ASN A 33 -24.11 -13.28 14.95
N ASP A 34 -23.85 -13.86 16.12
CA ASP A 34 -23.52 -13.10 17.35
C ASP A 34 -22.17 -12.37 17.26
N ALA A 35 -21.26 -12.87 16.42
CA ALA A 35 -19.94 -12.27 16.22
C ALA A 35 -19.96 -11.05 15.28
N LEU A 36 -21.06 -10.86 14.54
CA LEU A 36 -21.17 -9.84 13.48
C LEU A 36 -20.03 -9.95 12.45
N GLU A 37 -19.78 -11.17 11.95
CA GLU A 37 -18.77 -11.40 10.91
C GLU A 37 -19.03 -10.54 9.67
N LEU A 38 -17.98 -9.89 9.16
CA LEU A 38 -18.02 -9.08 7.96
C LEU A 38 -18.37 -9.92 6.72
N ASP A 39 -19.45 -9.55 6.02
CA ASP A 39 -19.76 -10.04 4.67
C ASP A 39 -19.09 -9.11 3.65
N ARG A 40 -19.43 -7.81 3.71
CA ARG A 40 -18.85 -6.79 2.84
C ARG A 40 -18.89 -5.40 3.44
N ALA A 41 -17.95 -4.56 3.07
CA ALA A 41 -17.99 -3.13 3.32
C ALA A 41 -17.50 -2.34 2.10
N ASN A 42 -18.04 -1.13 1.93
CA ASN A 42 -17.62 -0.19 0.90
C ASN A 42 -17.51 1.21 1.50
N LEU A 43 -16.56 1.99 1.00
CA LEU A 43 -16.32 3.38 1.31
C LEU A 43 -16.11 4.16 0.01
N LEU A 44 -16.78 5.30 -0.11
CA LEU A 44 -16.58 6.30 -1.16
C LEU A 44 -16.43 7.66 -0.49
N MET A 45 -15.34 8.35 -0.83
CA MET A 45 -15.09 9.72 -0.41
C MET A 45 -14.69 10.57 -1.63
N GLU A 46 -15.19 11.81 -1.69
CA GLU A 46 -14.89 12.78 -2.76
C GLU A 46 -14.40 14.10 -2.15
N GLY A 47 -13.40 14.73 -2.74
CA GLY A 47 -12.80 15.99 -2.27
C GLY A 47 -12.28 15.85 -0.83
N VAL A 48 -11.33 14.95 -0.63
CA VAL A 48 -10.91 14.48 0.70
C VAL A 48 -9.59 15.12 1.09
N THR A 49 -9.48 15.57 2.33
CA THR A 49 -8.23 15.99 2.95
C THR A 49 -8.01 15.22 4.24
N PHE A 50 -6.85 14.60 4.37
CA PHE A 50 -6.35 13.99 5.59
C PHE A 50 -5.28 14.88 6.21
N ASN A 51 -5.40 15.13 7.51
CA ASN A 51 -4.39 15.83 8.31
C ASN A 51 -4.07 14.98 9.53
N SER A 52 -2.84 14.51 9.64
CA SER A 52 -2.39 13.70 10.76
C SER A 52 -1.81 14.53 11.90
N SER A 53 -1.99 14.05 13.13
CA SER A 53 -1.23 14.50 14.30
C SER A 53 0.28 14.31 14.16
N ASP A 54 0.72 13.44 13.25
CA ASP A 54 2.13 13.11 13.04
C ASP A 54 2.80 14.02 11.99
N GLY A 55 2.09 15.06 11.51
CA GLY A 55 2.66 16.09 10.64
C GLY A 55 2.36 15.91 9.15
N TRP A 56 2.03 14.69 8.70
CA TRP A 56 1.72 14.45 7.30
C TRP A 56 0.29 14.87 6.94
N ALA A 57 0.11 15.27 5.68
CA ALA A 57 -1.17 15.56 5.07
C ALA A 57 -1.28 14.94 3.69
N ALA A 58 -2.50 14.69 3.22
CA ALA A 58 -2.77 14.22 1.86
C ALA A 58 -4.15 14.68 1.40
N THR A 59 -4.26 15.07 0.13
CA THR A 59 -5.54 15.43 -0.49
C THR A 59 -5.83 14.50 -1.66
N PHE A 60 -7.09 14.15 -1.90
CA PHE A 60 -7.52 13.27 -2.98
C PHE A 60 -8.77 13.80 -3.65
N ASP A 61 -8.87 13.69 -4.97
CA ASP A 61 -10.14 13.95 -5.67
C ASP A 61 -11.17 12.90 -5.27
N THR A 62 -10.77 11.62 -5.29
CA THR A 62 -11.62 10.49 -4.90
C THR A 62 -10.82 9.42 -4.18
N LEU A 63 -11.40 8.86 -3.12
CA LEU A 63 -10.94 7.63 -2.49
C LEU A 63 -12.08 6.62 -2.43
N THR A 64 -11.85 5.43 -2.99
CA THR A 64 -12.77 4.30 -2.86
C THR A 64 -12.06 3.13 -2.20
N ALA A 65 -12.77 2.44 -1.31
CA ALA A 65 -12.29 1.21 -0.72
C ALA A 65 -13.44 0.20 -0.61
N GLY A 66 -13.12 -1.07 -0.81
CA GLY A 66 -14.07 -2.16 -0.74
C GLY A 66 -13.43 -3.37 -0.10
N VAL A 67 -14.23 -4.11 0.66
CA VAL A 67 -13.87 -5.41 1.21
C VAL A 67 -15.07 -6.33 1.10
N ARG A 68 -14.83 -7.59 0.75
CA ARG A 68 -15.84 -8.66 0.77
C ARG A 68 -15.18 -10.00 1.03
N GLU A 69 -15.93 -10.98 1.50
CA GLU A 69 -15.41 -12.36 1.56
C GLU A 69 -14.96 -12.86 0.17
N THR A 70 -13.82 -13.55 0.15
CA THR A 70 -13.34 -14.25 -1.04
C THR A 70 -14.19 -15.50 -1.25
N VAL A 71 -14.77 -15.65 -2.43
CA VAL A 71 -15.62 -16.80 -2.78
C VAL A 71 -14.86 -18.11 -2.59
N ASP A 72 -15.45 -19.05 -1.84
CA ASP A 72 -14.92 -20.40 -1.57
C ASP A 72 -13.54 -20.46 -0.89
N VAL A 73 -13.06 -19.35 -0.29
CA VAL A 73 -11.79 -19.31 0.45
C VAL A 73 -12.04 -18.85 1.90
N PRO A 74 -12.04 -19.76 2.89
CA PRO A 74 -12.28 -19.41 4.28
C PRO A 74 -11.30 -18.37 4.82
N LEU A 75 -11.81 -17.46 5.66
CA LEU A 75 -11.03 -16.41 6.34
C LEU A 75 -10.24 -15.51 5.38
N SER A 76 -10.64 -15.45 4.11
CA SER A 76 -10.02 -14.62 3.09
C SER A 76 -11.00 -13.56 2.60
N TYR A 77 -10.48 -12.37 2.34
CA TYR A 77 -11.27 -11.23 1.91
C TYR A 77 -10.61 -10.57 0.71
N ASP A 78 -11.41 -10.35 -0.34
CA ASP A 78 -11.05 -9.47 -1.45
C ASP A 78 -11.07 -8.03 -0.93
N MET A 79 -9.93 -7.35 -0.99
CA MET A 79 -9.77 -5.96 -0.55
C MET A 79 -9.24 -5.13 -1.71
N ALA A 80 -9.94 -4.03 -2.00
CA ALA A 80 -9.54 -3.09 -3.03
C ALA A 80 -9.54 -1.65 -2.50
N VAL A 81 -8.54 -0.88 -2.89
CA VAL A 81 -8.45 0.57 -2.64
C VAL A 81 -8.04 1.25 -3.93
N GLU A 82 -8.71 2.35 -4.26
CA GLU A 82 -8.36 3.20 -5.39
C GLU A 82 -8.44 4.67 -4.97
N ALA A 83 -7.36 5.39 -5.23
CA ALA A 83 -7.21 6.82 -4.96
C ALA A 83 -6.78 7.52 -6.24
N ASN A 84 -7.44 8.63 -6.57
CA ASN A 84 -7.13 9.42 -7.77
C ASN A 84 -6.73 10.84 -7.37
N LYS A 85 -5.76 11.39 -8.11
CA LYS A 85 -5.14 12.70 -7.84
C LYS A 85 -4.77 12.91 -6.38
N LEU A 86 -3.90 12.04 -5.86
CA LEU A 86 -3.34 12.21 -4.54
C LEU A 86 -2.32 13.36 -4.58
N ILE A 87 -2.59 14.44 -3.88
CA ILE A 87 -1.64 15.54 -3.64
C ILE A 87 -0.94 15.26 -2.31
N PRO A 88 0.34 14.87 -2.32
CA PRO A 88 1.08 14.59 -1.08
C PRO A 88 1.35 15.90 -0.35
N GLY A 89 1.31 15.87 0.99
CA GLY A 89 1.71 17.02 1.81
C GLY A 89 3.20 17.32 1.69
N ASP A 90 3.60 18.51 2.15
CA ASP A 90 4.96 19.03 2.02
C ASP A 90 6.02 18.10 2.61
N GLU A 91 5.73 17.41 3.72
CA GLU A 91 6.67 16.47 4.34
C GLU A 91 7.03 15.32 3.39
N LEU A 92 6.03 14.64 2.83
CA LEU A 92 6.25 13.53 1.91
C LEU A 92 6.88 14.03 0.61
N ARG A 93 6.51 15.24 0.16
CA ARG A 93 7.08 15.82 -1.05
C ARG A 93 8.54 16.22 -0.87
N ASN A 94 8.91 16.81 0.26
CA ASN A 94 10.29 17.11 0.59
C ASN A 94 11.13 15.85 0.80
N LEU A 95 10.52 14.75 1.23
CA LEU A 95 11.22 13.46 1.35
C LEU A 95 11.47 12.81 -0.02
N LEU A 96 10.46 12.79 -0.89
CA LEU A 96 10.48 11.98 -2.11
C LEU A 96 10.81 12.76 -3.40
N ASP A 97 10.56 14.07 -3.48
CA ASP A 97 10.73 14.90 -4.67
C ASP A 97 11.63 16.11 -4.37
N GLN A 98 12.83 15.84 -3.82
CA GLN A 98 13.80 16.89 -3.47
C GLN A 98 14.24 17.73 -4.68
N GLY A 99 14.19 17.14 -5.89
CA GLY A 99 14.49 17.82 -7.15
C GLY A 99 13.35 18.69 -7.69
N GLY A 100 12.12 18.55 -7.15
CA GLY A 100 10.93 19.28 -7.62
C GLY A 100 10.57 18.97 -9.08
N THR A 101 10.89 17.76 -9.57
CA THR A 101 10.68 17.35 -10.96
C THR A 101 9.33 16.69 -11.17
N LEU A 102 8.72 16.16 -10.11
CA LEU A 102 7.46 15.43 -10.21
C LEU A 102 6.25 16.37 -10.23
N PRO A 103 5.14 15.97 -10.88
CA PRO A 103 3.88 16.70 -10.81
C PRO A 103 3.41 16.92 -9.37
N ASP A 104 2.50 17.87 -9.16
CA ASP A 104 1.92 18.14 -7.84
C ASP A 104 1.00 17.04 -7.30
N HIS A 105 0.63 16.07 -8.14
CA HIS A 105 -0.21 14.95 -7.76
C HIS A 105 0.30 13.63 -8.34
N ILE A 106 -0.04 12.55 -7.62
CA ILE A 106 0.01 11.17 -8.06
C ILE A 106 -1.32 10.88 -8.75
N ASP A 107 -1.28 10.49 -10.02
CA ASP A 107 -2.46 10.35 -10.87
C ASP A 107 -3.39 9.25 -10.38
N GLU A 108 -2.84 8.06 -10.17
CA GLU A 108 -3.56 6.84 -9.80
C GLU A 108 -2.76 6.10 -8.72
N MET A 109 -3.47 5.61 -7.70
CA MET A 109 -3.02 4.55 -6.82
C MET A 109 -4.11 3.51 -6.71
N ARG A 110 -3.80 2.26 -7.02
CA ARG A 110 -4.77 1.18 -6.95
C ARG A 110 -4.12 -0.07 -6.37
N VAL A 111 -4.85 -0.72 -5.46
CA VAL A 111 -4.46 -1.99 -4.84
C VAL A 111 -5.67 -2.91 -4.88
N ASP A 112 -5.52 -4.11 -5.41
CA ASP A 112 -6.50 -5.19 -5.44
C ASP A 112 -5.82 -6.46 -4.92
N THR A 113 -6.34 -6.97 -3.81
CA THR A 113 -5.73 -8.07 -3.05
C THR A 113 -6.77 -9.06 -2.59
N ALA A 114 -6.34 -10.28 -2.30
CA ALA A 114 -7.04 -11.19 -1.41
C ALA A 114 -6.16 -11.41 -0.16
N VAL A 115 -6.67 -11.04 1.01
CA VAL A 115 -5.95 -11.13 2.29
C VAL A 115 -6.59 -12.21 3.14
N SER A 116 -5.78 -13.15 3.63
CA SER A 116 -6.22 -14.19 4.55
C SER A 116 -5.80 -13.86 5.98
N PHE A 117 -6.68 -14.20 6.93
CA PHE A 117 -6.50 -13.91 8.35
C PHE A 117 -6.54 -15.18 9.20
N ALA A 118 -5.96 -15.11 10.40
CA ALA A 118 -5.96 -16.21 11.36
C ALA A 118 -7.35 -16.46 12.01
N ARG A 119 -8.24 -15.47 11.97
CA ARG A 119 -9.63 -15.51 12.48
C ARG A 119 -10.52 -14.63 11.60
N PRO A 120 -11.86 -14.79 11.64
CA PRO A 120 -12.77 -13.93 10.88
C PRO A 120 -12.60 -12.44 11.21
N LEU A 121 -12.90 -11.57 10.26
CA LEU A 121 -13.10 -10.15 10.53
C LEU A 121 -14.49 -9.98 11.14
N ASP A 122 -14.55 -9.81 12.46
CA ASP A 122 -15.79 -9.72 13.24
C ASP A 122 -15.68 -8.59 14.29
N ILE A 123 -16.68 -8.42 15.15
CA ILE A 123 -16.68 -7.31 16.13
C ILE A 123 -15.45 -7.31 17.05
N ARG A 124 -14.87 -8.49 17.33
CA ARG A 124 -13.68 -8.64 18.19
C ARG A 124 -12.42 -8.09 17.53
N ALA A 125 -12.40 -7.95 16.19
CA ALA A 125 -11.32 -7.27 15.50
C ALA A 125 -11.23 -5.78 15.88
N ILE A 126 -12.32 -5.20 16.38
CA ILE A 126 -12.40 -3.81 16.85
C ILE A 126 -12.29 -3.75 18.38
N GLU A 127 -12.99 -4.64 19.10
CA GLU A 127 -13.09 -4.58 20.57
C GLU A 127 -11.88 -5.19 21.30
N GLU A 128 -11.25 -6.22 20.73
CA GLU A 128 -10.16 -6.95 21.36
C GLU A 128 -8.83 -6.71 20.65
N ALA A 129 -8.69 -7.28 19.45
CA ALA A 129 -7.48 -7.24 18.66
C ALA A 129 -7.76 -7.68 17.22
N ARG A 130 -7.19 -6.93 16.27
CA ARG A 130 -7.23 -7.28 14.85
C ARG A 130 -6.56 -8.65 14.62
N PRO A 131 -7.13 -9.53 13.78
CA PRO A 131 -6.55 -10.84 13.53
C PRO A 131 -5.23 -10.73 12.76
N ASP A 132 -4.31 -11.65 13.02
CA ASP A 132 -3.04 -11.71 12.31
C ASP A 132 -3.28 -12.05 10.82
N ILE A 133 -2.55 -11.38 9.93
CA ILE A 133 -2.51 -11.71 8.50
C ILE A 133 -1.72 -13.01 8.33
N THR A 134 -2.22 -13.93 7.51
CA THR A 134 -1.55 -15.22 7.22
C THR A 134 -1.09 -15.32 5.78
N ARG A 135 -1.75 -14.62 4.85
CA ARG A 135 -1.38 -14.56 3.43
C ARG A 135 -1.90 -13.28 2.79
N ILE A 136 -1.13 -12.73 1.87
CA ILE A 136 -1.57 -11.65 0.98
C ILE A 136 -1.31 -12.09 -0.46
N LYS A 137 -2.38 -12.17 -1.25
CA LYS A 137 -2.30 -12.31 -2.70
C LYS A 137 -2.57 -10.96 -3.34
N VAL A 138 -1.57 -10.37 -3.98
CA VAL A 138 -1.68 -9.13 -4.73
C VAL A 138 -2.09 -9.47 -6.15
N LYS A 139 -3.33 -9.15 -6.52
CA LYS A 139 -3.82 -9.36 -7.89
C LYS A 139 -3.30 -8.26 -8.81
N ASP A 140 -3.36 -7.02 -8.33
CA ASP A 140 -2.86 -5.83 -9.02
C ASP A 140 -2.62 -4.72 -7.99
N ALA A 141 -1.37 -4.29 -7.86
CA ALA A 141 -1.02 -3.06 -7.18
C ALA A 141 -0.33 -2.15 -8.19
N ARG A 142 -0.76 -0.90 -8.31
CA ARG A 142 -0.18 0.05 -9.25
C ARG A 142 -0.20 1.47 -8.72
N GLY A 143 0.75 2.27 -9.19
CA GLY A 143 0.78 3.70 -8.96
C GLY A 143 1.50 4.44 -10.09
N SER A 144 1.09 5.68 -10.35
CA SER A 144 1.73 6.55 -11.34
C SER A 144 1.86 7.98 -10.84
N TRP A 145 3.06 8.55 -11.01
CA TRP A 145 3.37 9.93 -10.62
C TRP A 145 4.22 10.57 -11.73
N GLY A 146 3.56 11.29 -12.64
CA GLY A 146 4.20 11.78 -13.86
C GLY A 146 4.71 10.63 -14.72
N GLU A 147 6.01 10.61 -15.00
CA GLU A 147 6.61 9.55 -15.82
C GLU A 147 6.92 8.28 -15.01
N LEU A 148 6.89 8.36 -13.68
CA LEU A 148 7.06 7.20 -12.79
C LEU A 148 5.85 6.28 -12.86
N ALA A 149 6.07 4.98 -12.99
CA ALA A 149 4.99 3.99 -12.89
C ALA A 149 5.49 2.71 -12.25
N VAL A 150 4.75 2.19 -11.27
CA VAL A 150 5.01 0.90 -10.63
C VAL A 150 3.79 0.01 -10.77
N ARG A 151 4.02 -1.28 -11.02
CA ARG A 151 3.04 -2.35 -10.94
C ARG A 151 3.61 -3.53 -10.16
N ALA A 152 2.79 -4.18 -9.37
CA ALA A 152 3.15 -5.38 -8.64
C ALA A 152 2.01 -6.40 -8.61
N SER A 153 2.35 -7.68 -8.68
CA SER A 153 1.42 -8.80 -8.46
C SER A 153 2.17 -10.00 -7.92
N GLY A 154 1.49 -10.90 -7.22
CA GLY A 154 2.12 -12.08 -6.63
C GLY A 154 1.50 -12.45 -5.29
N GLU A 155 2.24 -13.17 -4.47
CA GLU A 155 1.74 -13.62 -3.18
C GLU A 155 2.85 -13.79 -2.14
N VAL A 156 2.48 -13.52 -0.90
CA VAL A 156 3.34 -13.69 0.27
C VAL A 156 2.57 -14.38 1.38
N ASP A 157 3.22 -15.35 2.01
CA ASP A 157 2.79 -15.96 3.27
C ASP A 157 3.36 -15.14 4.43
N VAL A 158 2.60 -15.05 5.52
CA VAL A 158 2.98 -14.26 6.70
C VAL A 158 3.01 -15.19 7.91
N ASP A 159 4.14 -15.21 8.60
CA ASP A 159 4.28 -16.00 9.82
C ASP A 159 3.68 -15.32 11.06
N ARG A 160 3.70 -16.00 12.20
CA ARG A 160 3.15 -15.49 13.47
C ARG A 160 3.86 -14.25 14.02
N THR A 161 5.04 -13.90 13.49
CA THR A 161 5.79 -12.69 13.87
C THR A 161 5.52 -11.53 12.91
N GLY A 162 4.65 -11.74 11.92
CA GLY A 162 4.38 -10.78 10.84
C GLY A 162 5.46 -10.75 9.78
N GLN A 163 6.34 -11.76 9.72
CA GLN A 163 7.41 -11.82 8.72
C GLN A 163 6.87 -12.39 7.40
N PRO A 164 6.90 -11.64 6.29
CA PRO A 164 6.54 -12.17 4.98
C PRO A 164 7.61 -13.12 4.43
N THR A 165 7.16 -14.16 3.74
CA THR A 165 7.95 -15.02 2.86
C THR A 165 7.19 -15.22 1.55
N GLY A 166 7.82 -14.99 0.41
CA GLY A 166 7.18 -15.10 -0.90
C GLY A 166 7.75 -14.12 -1.91
N GLU A 167 7.01 -13.86 -2.98
CA GLU A 167 7.49 -13.07 -4.11
C GLU A 167 6.36 -12.25 -4.74
N LEU A 168 6.68 -11.00 -5.07
CA LEU A 168 5.88 -10.14 -5.93
C LEU A 168 6.66 -9.85 -7.20
N LEU A 169 6.08 -10.07 -8.37
CA LEU A 169 6.63 -9.57 -9.62
C LEU A 169 6.41 -8.06 -9.67
N VAL A 170 7.49 -7.29 -9.83
CA VAL A 170 7.45 -5.84 -9.87
C VAL A 170 7.92 -5.35 -11.23
N LYS A 171 7.10 -4.46 -11.82
CA LYS A 171 7.46 -3.70 -13.01
C LYS A 171 7.51 -2.22 -12.67
N ALA A 172 8.66 -1.59 -12.90
CA ALA A 172 8.89 -0.17 -12.63
C ALA A 172 9.40 0.55 -13.88
N ARG A 173 8.79 1.69 -14.25
CA ARG A 173 9.24 2.61 -15.32
C ARG A 173 9.87 3.86 -14.68
N ASN A 174 10.93 4.40 -15.29
CA ASN A 174 11.77 5.45 -14.71
C ASN A 174 12.38 5.04 -13.36
N TRP A 175 12.83 3.79 -13.29
CA TRP A 175 13.41 3.20 -12.07
C TRP A 175 14.66 3.95 -11.56
N ARG A 176 15.39 4.65 -12.43
CA ARG A 176 16.57 5.44 -12.01
C ARG A 176 16.18 6.62 -11.15
N GLU A 177 15.09 7.30 -11.52
CA GLU A 177 14.54 8.39 -10.71
C GLU A 177 14.02 7.82 -9.39
N MET A 178 13.29 6.69 -9.41
CA MET A 178 12.86 6.02 -8.18
C MET A 178 14.03 5.60 -7.27
N LEU A 179 15.15 5.13 -7.83
CA LEU A 179 16.34 4.78 -7.05
C LEU A 179 16.93 6.03 -6.38
N ARG A 180 17.05 7.15 -7.11
CA ARG A 180 17.52 8.42 -6.55
C ARG A 180 16.61 8.90 -5.43
N MET A 181 15.29 8.88 -5.64
CA MET A 181 14.31 9.22 -4.60
C MET A 181 14.47 8.33 -3.36
N ALA A 182 14.73 7.03 -3.55
CA ALA A 182 14.93 6.09 -2.44
C ALA A 182 16.25 6.36 -1.68
N VAL A 183 17.31 6.78 -2.37
CA VAL A 183 18.58 7.19 -1.74
C VAL A 183 18.39 8.50 -0.97
N ASP A 184 17.77 9.49 -1.60
CA ASP A 184 17.49 10.81 -1.02
C ASP A 184 16.59 10.72 0.21
N ALA A 185 15.64 9.78 0.20
CA ALA A 185 14.77 9.47 1.35
C ALA A 185 15.43 8.59 2.42
N GLY A 186 16.68 8.14 2.21
CA GLY A 186 17.40 7.25 3.14
C GLY A 186 16.94 5.79 3.13
N GLY A 187 16.08 5.40 2.19
CA GLY A 187 15.65 4.01 1.99
C GLY A 187 16.71 3.11 1.37
N VAL A 188 17.67 3.69 0.65
CA VAL A 188 18.88 3.01 0.16
C VAL A 188 20.10 3.79 0.67
N PRO A 189 21.08 3.15 1.32
CA PRO A 189 22.30 3.84 1.76
C PRO A 189 23.01 4.50 0.57
N ALA A 190 23.45 5.75 0.72
CA ALA A 190 24.07 6.52 -0.36
C ALA A 190 25.30 5.82 -0.95
N GLU A 191 26.05 5.07 -0.14
CA GLU A 191 27.21 4.29 -0.60
C GLU A 191 26.83 3.14 -1.54
N MET A 192 25.56 2.70 -1.50
CA MET A 192 25.03 1.64 -2.34
C MET A 192 24.37 2.16 -3.62
N GLU A 193 24.26 3.48 -3.83
CA GLU A 193 23.57 4.05 -4.99
C GLU A 193 24.16 3.52 -6.30
N GLY A 194 25.47 3.71 -6.53
CA GLY A 194 26.11 3.31 -7.79
C GLY A 194 26.11 1.78 -8.01
N THR A 195 26.19 0.99 -6.93
CA THR A 195 26.11 -0.48 -7.03
C THR A 195 24.70 -0.93 -7.39
N SER A 196 23.69 -0.32 -6.76
CA SER A 196 22.28 -0.54 -7.06
C SER A 196 21.96 -0.12 -8.49
N GLU A 197 22.41 1.04 -8.94
CA GLU A 197 22.19 1.52 -10.31
C GLU A 197 22.79 0.57 -11.35
N MET A 198 24.01 0.08 -11.12
CA MET A 198 24.67 -0.87 -12.02
C MET A 198 23.89 -2.19 -12.10
N ALA A 199 23.51 -2.76 -10.96
CA ALA A 199 22.82 -4.04 -10.90
C ALA A 199 21.39 -3.96 -11.48
N LEU A 200 20.66 -2.89 -11.16
CA LEU A 200 19.35 -2.59 -11.72
C LEU A 200 19.42 -2.28 -13.23
N GLY A 201 20.48 -1.61 -13.69
CA GLY A 201 20.73 -1.36 -15.11
C GLY A 201 20.98 -2.63 -15.91
N LEU A 202 21.63 -3.64 -15.32
CA LEU A 202 21.75 -4.97 -15.93
C LEU A 202 20.39 -5.65 -16.04
N LEU A 203 19.56 -5.60 -14.99
CA LEU A 203 18.19 -6.15 -15.02
C LEU A 203 17.34 -5.47 -16.09
N ALA A 204 17.35 -4.14 -16.16
CA ALA A 204 16.65 -3.38 -17.19
C ALA A 204 17.07 -3.79 -18.61
N SER A 205 18.37 -3.98 -18.82
CA SER A 205 18.91 -4.45 -20.11
C SER A 205 18.43 -5.85 -20.48
N LEU A 206 18.32 -6.76 -19.49
CA LEU A 206 17.78 -8.11 -19.68
C LEU A 206 16.27 -8.10 -19.96
N SER A 207 15.53 -7.16 -19.38
CA SER A 207 14.08 -6.96 -19.64
C SER A 207 13.79 -6.33 -21.01
N GLY A 208 14.82 -5.94 -21.77
CA GLY A 208 14.69 -5.39 -23.13
C GLY A 208 14.33 -3.89 -23.17
N SER A 209 14.44 -3.18 -22.04
CA SER A 209 14.14 -1.74 -21.95
C SER A 209 15.05 -1.09 -20.92
N SER A 210 15.85 -0.11 -21.33
CA SER A 210 16.76 0.60 -20.43
C SER A 210 16.02 1.42 -19.36
N ASP A 211 14.76 1.75 -19.59
CA ASP A 211 13.95 2.62 -18.75
C ASP A 211 12.97 1.87 -17.83
N SER A 212 12.86 0.54 -17.99
CA SER A 212 11.97 -0.24 -17.14
C SER A 212 12.65 -1.49 -16.60
N ILE A 213 12.36 -1.80 -15.34
CA ILE A 213 12.77 -3.05 -14.70
C ILE A 213 11.54 -3.94 -14.58
N ASP A 214 11.75 -5.22 -14.87
CA ASP A 214 10.83 -6.30 -14.55
C ASP A 214 11.62 -7.32 -13.73
N ALA A 215 11.34 -7.39 -12.44
CA ALA A 215 12.11 -8.21 -11.51
C ALA A 215 11.26 -8.71 -10.34
N PRO A 216 11.57 -9.89 -9.80
CA PRO A 216 10.92 -10.40 -8.60
C PRO A 216 11.38 -9.61 -7.36
N LEU A 217 10.42 -9.12 -6.58
CA LEU A 217 10.59 -8.62 -5.23
C LEU A 217 10.32 -9.77 -4.25
N SER A 218 11.38 -10.40 -3.75
CA SER A 218 11.28 -11.56 -2.87
C SER A 218 11.53 -11.20 -1.41
N PHE A 219 10.78 -11.83 -0.52
CA PHE A 219 10.91 -11.70 0.93
C PHE A 219 11.42 -13.04 1.49
N ARG A 220 12.58 -13.02 2.12
CA ARG A 220 13.19 -14.22 2.71
C ARG A 220 14.10 -13.84 3.86
N ASN A 221 14.04 -14.59 4.95
CA ASN A 221 14.90 -14.42 6.13
C ASN A 221 14.92 -12.99 6.71
N GLY A 222 13.81 -12.24 6.62
CA GLY A 222 13.76 -10.86 7.13
C GLY A 222 14.32 -9.80 6.18
N THR A 223 14.73 -10.16 4.97
CA THR A 223 15.29 -9.24 3.99
C THR A 223 14.44 -9.22 2.71
N THR A 224 14.29 -8.03 2.14
CA THR A 224 13.69 -7.82 0.83
C THR A 224 14.77 -7.77 -0.25
N TYR A 225 14.54 -8.51 -1.34
CA TYR A 225 15.43 -8.54 -2.49
C TYR A 225 14.67 -8.14 -3.75
N LEU A 226 15.28 -7.29 -4.59
CA LEU A 226 14.84 -7.07 -5.97
C LEU A 226 15.78 -7.84 -6.91
N GLY A 227 15.27 -8.94 -7.48
CA GLY A 227 16.09 -9.95 -8.12
C GLY A 227 17.08 -10.55 -7.13
N ILE A 228 18.38 -10.30 -7.35
CA ILE A 228 19.47 -10.75 -6.48
C ILE A 228 19.97 -9.66 -5.51
N ILE A 229 19.45 -8.44 -5.63
CA ILE A 229 19.95 -7.25 -4.92
C ILE A 229 19.18 -7.10 -3.61
N PRO A 230 19.83 -7.11 -2.43
CA PRO A 230 19.17 -6.77 -1.18
C PRO A 230 18.84 -5.27 -1.17
N ILE A 231 17.59 -4.91 -0.90
CA ILE A 231 17.14 -3.50 -0.89
C ILE A 231 16.73 -3.01 0.51
N GLY A 232 16.69 -3.90 1.51
CA GLY A 232 16.39 -3.51 2.89
C GLY A 232 15.78 -4.63 3.72
N GLU A 233 15.39 -4.30 4.94
CA GLU A 233 14.61 -5.18 5.80
C GLU A 233 13.19 -5.39 5.23
N ALA A 234 12.69 -6.61 5.35
CA ALA A 234 11.32 -6.92 4.96
C ALA A 234 10.32 -6.28 5.91
N PRO A 235 9.19 -5.74 5.41
CA PRO A 235 8.20 -5.08 6.23
C PRO A 235 7.56 -6.07 7.22
N ARG A 236 7.21 -5.58 8.41
CA ARG A 236 6.43 -6.34 9.38
C ARG A 236 4.94 -6.16 9.11
N LEU A 237 4.23 -7.24 8.81
CA LEU A 237 2.82 -7.24 8.44
C LEU A 237 1.94 -7.57 9.66
N ASN A 238 2.00 -6.70 10.67
CA ASN A 238 1.20 -6.80 11.88
C ASN A 238 0.15 -5.67 11.90
N LEU A 239 -1.08 -5.99 12.32
CA LEU A 239 -2.17 -5.01 12.39
C LEU A 239 -2.26 -4.29 13.74
N ARG A 240 -1.36 -4.56 14.68
CA ARG A 240 -1.40 -4.11 16.08
C ARG A 240 -0.94 -2.67 16.25
#